data_AF-A0A9E3R5S9-F1
#
_entry.id   AF-A0A9E3R5S9-F1
#
_cell.length_a   1.000
_cell.length_b   1.000
_cell.length_c   1.000
_cell.angle_alpha   90.00
_cell.angle_beta   90.00
_cell.angle_gamma   90.00
#
_symmetry.space_group_name_H-M   'P 1'
#
loop_
_entity.id
_entity.type
_entity.pdbx_description
1 polymer ?
#
loop_
_entity_poly.entity_id
_entity_poly.type
_entity_poly.pdbx_seq_one_letter_code
_entity_poly.pdbx_strand_id
1 'polypeptide(L)'
;MPTRTLDIDGKAWKVYPSGYITQYDGDEYGLLFVHGVADTRAVRVTRYSPTGARSREQSLAELDDAALRRLFGLSQPSATSPEAGYAP
;
A
#
# COMPACT_ATOMS: atom_id res chain seq x y z
N MET A 1 -3.78 -0.32 -13.78
CA MET A 1 -3.39 -0.39 -12.35
C MET A 1 -4.41 -1.22 -11.58
N PRO A 2 -4.06 -2.45 -11.19
CA PRO A 2 -4.91 -3.28 -10.35
C PRO A 2 -5.13 -2.58 -9.02
N THR A 3 -6.39 -2.50 -8.62
CA THR A 3 -6.81 -1.95 -7.32
C THR A 3 -7.46 -3.08 -6.56
N ARG A 4 -6.93 -3.43 -5.38
CA ARG A 4 -7.60 -4.37 -4.47
C ARG A 4 -8.37 -3.59 -3.42
N THR A 5 -9.48 -4.14 -2.94
CA THR A 5 -10.26 -3.55 -1.84
C THR A 5 -10.31 -4.55 -0.69
N LEU A 6 -10.10 -4.05 0.53
CA LEU A 6 -10.00 -4.85 1.74
C LEU A 6 -10.82 -4.19 2.85
N ASP A 7 -11.61 -4.96 3.58
CA ASP A 7 -12.27 -4.46 4.80
C ASP A 7 -11.40 -4.75 6.03
N ILE A 8 -11.06 -3.69 6.76
CA ILE A 8 -10.31 -3.74 8.03
C ILE A 8 -11.01 -2.82 9.02
N ASP A 9 -11.37 -3.35 10.18
CA ASP A 9 -12.03 -2.61 11.27
C ASP A 9 -13.29 -1.85 10.81
N GLY A 10 -14.07 -2.45 9.89
CA GLY A 10 -15.29 -1.85 9.33
C GLY A 10 -15.03 -0.71 8.34
N LYS A 11 -13.79 -0.55 7.87
CA LYS A 11 -13.39 0.44 6.88
C LYS A 11 -12.93 -0.25 5.60
N ALA A 12 -13.49 0.18 4.47
CA ALA A 12 -13.05 -0.26 3.15
C ALA A 12 -11.77 0.49 2.72
N TRP A 13 -10.67 -0.24 2.61
CA TRP A 13 -9.36 0.25 2.17
C TRP A 13 -9.10 -0.18 0.73
N LYS A 14 -8.74 0.77 -0.12
CA LYS A 14 -8.23 0.51 -1.46
C LYS A 14 -6.71 0.40 -1.42
N VAL A 15 -6.17 -0.63 -2.07
CA VAL A 15 -4.75 -0.96 -2.07
C VAL A 15 -4.15 -0.76 -3.45
N TYR A 16 -3.04 -0.03 -3.51
CA TYR A 16 -2.35 0.33 -4.74
C TYR A 16 -0.84 0.14 -4.61
N PRO A 17 -0.13 -0.26 -5.69
CA PRO A 17 1.31 -0.09 -5.73
C PRO A 17 1.63 1.41 -5.82
N SER A 18 2.65 1.85 -5.09
CA SER A 18 3.17 3.20 -5.17
C SER A 18 3.78 3.45 -6.53
N GLY A 19 3.49 4.62 -7.10
CA GLY A 19 4.17 5.12 -8.30
C GLY A 19 5.58 5.62 -8.01
N TYR A 20 5.95 5.82 -6.74
CA TYR A 20 7.30 6.23 -6.36
C TYR A 20 8.25 5.04 -6.41
N ILE A 21 9.21 5.12 -7.33
CA ILE A 21 10.32 4.17 -7.44
C ILE A 21 11.49 4.76 -6.66
N THR A 22 11.81 4.19 -5.50
CA THR A 22 13.08 4.49 -4.83
C THR A 22 14.23 3.84 -5.61
N GLN A 23 15.41 4.44 -5.61
CA GLN A 23 16.60 4.03 -6.39
C GLN A 23 17.15 2.62 -6.11
N TYR A 24 16.49 1.85 -5.24
CA TYR A 24 16.86 0.48 -4.91
C TYR A 24 16.35 -0.46 -6.01
N ASP A 25 17.30 -1.12 -6.68
CA ASP A 25 17.11 -2.02 -7.84
C ASP A 25 16.50 -3.39 -7.46
N GLY A 26 16.18 -3.61 -6.19
CA GLY A 26 15.47 -4.80 -5.74
C GLY A 26 13.98 -4.64 -6.00
N ASP A 27 13.26 -5.72 -6.31
CA ASP A 27 11.82 -5.76 -6.59
C ASP A 27 10.89 -5.16 -5.49
N GLU A 28 11.43 -4.53 -4.46
CA GLU A 28 10.72 -3.75 -3.45
C GLU A 28 9.92 -2.60 -4.05
N TYR A 29 8.68 -2.46 -3.60
CA TYR A 29 7.85 -1.30 -3.91
C TYR A 29 6.98 -0.89 -2.72
N GLY A 30 6.58 0.38 -2.71
CA GLY A 30 5.61 0.87 -1.74
C GLY A 30 4.22 0.34 -2.03
N LEU A 31 3.46 0.01 -1.00
CA LEU A 31 2.02 -0.27 -1.06
C LEU A 31 1.29 0.81 -0.28
N LEU A 32 0.30 1.42 -0.94
CA LEU A 32 -0.59 2.41 -0.32
C LEU A 32 -1.93 1.78 0.00
N PHE A 33 -2.39 1.99 1.23
CA PHE A 33 -3.75 1.73 1.66
C PHE A 33 -4.45 3.08 1.79
N VAL A 34 -5.57 3.25 1.09
CA VAL A 34 -6.34 4.49 1.05
C VAL A 34 -7.77 4.20 1.47
N HIS A 35 -8.26 4.91 2.48
CA HIS A 35 -9.66 4.89 2.90
C HIS A 35 -10.24 6.30 2.89
N GLY A 36 -11.53 6.43 2.63
CA GLY A 36 -12.22 7.72 2.63
C GLY A 36 -11.97 8.57 1.37
N VAL A 37 -12.50 9.78 1.38
CA VAL A 37 -12.40 10.78 0.31
C VAL A 37 -12.23 12.18 0.91
N ALA A 38 -11.58 13.09 0.17
CA ALA A 38 -11.35 14.47 0.59
C ALA A 38 -10.83 14.58 2.04
N ASP A 39 -11.50 15.35 2.91
CA ASP A 39 -11.14 15.56 4.32
C ASP A 39 -11.23 14.33 5.22
N THR A 40 -11.75 13.21 4.73
CA THR A 40 -11.78 11.93 5.48
C THR A 40 -10.77 10.92 4.95
N ARG A 41 -9.89 11.35 4.03
CA ARG A 41 -8.93 10.47 3.36
C ARG A 41 -7.80 10.08 4.30
N ALA A 42 -7.83 8.82 4.75
CA ALA A 42 -6.71 8.22 5.47
C ALA A 42 -5.80 7.46 4.50
N VAL A 43 -4.49 7.68 4.60
CA VAL A 43 -3.49 6.93 3.82
C VAL A 43 -2.52 6.22 4.76
N ARG A 44 -2.18 4.97 4.45
CA ARG A 44 -1.13 4.24 5.13
C ARG A 44 -0.18 3.65 4.10
N VAL A 45 1.10 3.59 4.44
CA VAL A 45 2.15 3.14 3.52
C VAL A 45 2.98 2.05 4.19
N THR A 46 3.27 0.99 3.44
CA THR A 46 4.27 -0.02 3.81
C THR A 46 5.15 -0.33 2.61
N ARG A 47 6.32 -0.90 2.85
CA ARG A 47 7.13 -1.51 1.80
C ARG A 47 6.82 -2.99 1.68
N TYR A 48 6.87 -3.49 0.46
CA TYR A 48 6.71 -4.91 0.16
C TYR A 48 7.72 -5.32 -0.90
N SER A 49 8.49 -6.34 -0.54
CA SER A 49 9.44 -7.01 -1.43
C SER A 49 8.83 -8.35 -1.83
N PRO A 50 8.45 -8.53 -3.10
CA PRO A 50 7.94 -9.81 -3.57
C PRO A 50 9.08 -10.83 -3.62
N THR A 51 8.80 -12.08 -3.29
CA THR A 51 9.76 -13.18 -3.45
C THR A 51 9.79 -13.61 -4.92
N GLY A 52 10.59 -12.92 -5.73
CA GLY A 52 10.84 -13.23 -7.15
C GLY A 52 10.78 -12.01 -8.08
N ALA A 53 11.43 -12.11 -9.24
CA ALA A 53 11.47 -11.06 -10.27
C ALA A 53 10.14 -10.98 -11.06
N ARG A 54 9.09 -10.44 -10.43
CA ARG A 54 7.76 -10.28 -11.05
C ARG A 54 7.32 -8.82 -11.05
N SER A 55 6.54 -8.45 -12.07
CA SER A 55 5.91 -7.14 -12.17
C SER A 55 5.09 -6.82 -10.90
N ARG A 56 5.30 -5.63 -10.34
CA ARG A 56 4.66 -5.14 -9.09
C ARG A 56 3.13 -5.27 -9.10
N GLU A 57 2.51 -4.99 -10.23
CA GLU A 57 1.07 -5.12 -10.42
C GLU A 57 0.59 -6.57 -10.32
N GLN A 58 1.34 -7.51 -10.89
CA GLN A 58 1.04 -8.94 -10.82
C GLN A 58 1.24 -9.46 -9.40
N SER A 59 2.33 -9.04 -8.73
CA SER A 59 2.57 -9.42 -7.35
C SER A 59 1.48 -8.93 -6.39
N LEU A 60 0.95 -7.72 -6.59
CA LEU A 60 -0.21 -7.24 -5.84
C LEU A 60 -1.48 -8.05 -6.11
N ALA A 61 -1.70 -8.47 -7.36
CA ALA A 61 -2.87 -9.27 -7.73
C ALA A 61 -2.82 -10.68 -7.11
N GLU A 62 -1.62 -11.23 -6.91
CA GLU A 62 -1.38 -12.55 -6.32
C GLU A 62 -1.38 -12.55 -4.77
N LEU A 63 -1.18 -11.39 -4.13
CA LEU A 63 -1.27 -11.27 -2.68
C LEU A 63 -2.66 -11.64 -2.20
N ASP A 64 -2.75 -12.53 -1.22
CA ASP A 64 -3.99 -12.89 -0.57
C ASP A 64 -4.41 -11.84 0.48
N ASP A 65 -5.67 -11.96 0.89
CA ASP A 65 -6.29 -11.05 1.85
C ASP A 65 -5.65 -11.08 3.24
N ALA A 66 -5.07 -12.21 3.68
CA ALA A 66 -4.41 -12.29 4.98
C ALA A 66 -3.03 -11.62 4.93
N ALA A 67 -2.28 -11.80 3.84
CA ALA A 67 -1.03 -11.07 3.63
C ALA A 67 -1.25 -9.55 3.57
N LEU A 68 -2.29 -9.08 2.89
CA LEU A 68 -2.63 -7.66 2.85
C LEU A 68 -2.99 -7.10 4.24
N ARG A 69 -3.73 -7.85 5.07
CA ARG A 69 -4.02 -7.46 6.45
C ARG A 69 -2.76 -7.38 7.31
N ARG A 70 -1.83 -8.33 7.16
CA ARG A 70 -0.53 -8.29 7.83
C ARG A 70 0.27 -7.06 7.41
N LEU A 71 0.36 -6.79 6.10
CA LEU A 71 1.04 -5.62 5.55
C LEU A 71 0.40 -4.32 6.02
N PHE A 72 -0.92 -4.27 6.16
CA PHE A 72 -1.63 -3.14 6.76
C PHE A 72 -1.24 -2.95 8.23
N GLY A 73 -1.14 -4.01 9.03
CA GLY A 73 -0.69 -3.94 10.42
C GLY A 73 0.75 -3.39 10.57
N LEU A 74 1.61 -3.61 9.58
CA LEU A 74 2.97 -3.07 9.52
C LEU A 74 3.05 -1.65 8.94
N SER A 75 2.01 -1.21 8.23
CA SER A 75 1.97 0.07 7.55
C SER A 75 1.98 1.24 8.53
N GLN A 76 2.70 2.30 8.17
CA GLN A 76 2.74 3.54 8.93
C GLN A 76 1.68 4.51 8.40
N PRO A 77 0.98 5.25 9.27
CA PRO A 77 0.07 6.31 8.84
C PRO A 77 0.84 7.42 8.09
N SER A 78 0.21 7.99 7.06
CA SER A 78 0.80 9.05 6.22
C SER A 78 1.23 10.31 6.98
N ALA A 79 0.65 10.57 8.15
CA ALA A 79 0.97 11.72 9.00
C ALA A 79 2.46 11.79 9.42
N THR A 80 3.21 10.69 9.32
CA THR A 80 4.65 10.61 9.67
C THR A 80 5.56 10.24 8.48
N SER A 81 5.03 10.18 7.26
CA SER A 81 5.78 9.71 6.09
C SER A 81 5.93 10.80 5.03
N PRO A 82 7.16 11.19 4.65
CA PRO A 82 7.41 12.25 3.66
C PRO A 82 6.85 11.90 2.27
N GLU A 83 6.60 10.63 1.97
CA GLU A 83 6.02 10.16 0.70
C GLU A 83 4.53 10.52 0.53
N ALA A 84 3.84 10.93 1.59
CA ALA A 84 2.46 11.39 1.55
C ALA A 84 2.32 12.92 1.65
N GLY A 85 3.43 13.65 1.62
CA GLY A 85 3.44 15.12 1.58
C GLY A 85 2.98 15.81 2.87
N TYR A 86 3.04 15.14 4.03
CA TYR A 86 2.57 15.68 5.32
C TYR A 86 1.12 16.22 5.28
N ALA A 87 0.26 15.66 4.44
CA ALA A 87 -1.16 16.01 4.46
C ALA A 87 -1.88 15.17 5.55
N PRO A 88 -2.61 15.81 6.49
CA PRO A 88 -3.40 15.13 7.51
C PRO A 88 -4.51 14.25 6.93
#